data_AF-A0A0R3PGY7-F1
#
_entry.id   AF-A0A0R3PGY7-F1
#
_cell.length_a   1.000
_cell.length_b   1.000
_cell.length_c   1.000
_cell.angle_alpha   90.00
_cell.angle_beta   90.00
_cell.angle_gamma   90.00
#
_symmetry.space_group_name_H-M   'P 1'
#
loop_
_entity.id
_entity.type
_entity.pdbx_description
1 polymer ?
#
loop_
_entity_poly.entity_id
_entity_poly.type
_entity_poly.pdbx_seq_one_letter_code
_entity_poly.pdbx_strand_id
1 'polypeptide(L)'
;MTSSRQIQEDELEAVANCLGENLLTVDRTGELLRGRITVELEPNETPITLFVTTSEGKKHFETNYLSPVQLIYQLPVDYPMKSAQFDIECSWLSSQWVRNFD
;
A
#
# COMPACT_ATOMS: atom_id res chain seq x y z
N MET A 1 -13.80 26.56 9.74
CA MET A 1 -12.59 26.05 9.06
C MET A 1 -12.33 24.67 9.61
N THR A 2 -12.38 23.64 8.77
CA THR A 2 -12.05 22.27 9.14
C THR A 2 -10.54 22.20 9.36
N SER A 3 -10.07 21.61 10.47
CA SER A 3 -8.64 21.48 10.72
C SER A 3 -8.02 20.48 9.74
N SER A 4 -6.74 20.65 9.39
CA SER A 4 -6.02 19.68 8.54
C SER A 4 -6.11 18.26 9.09
N ARG A 5 -6.10 18.12 10.42
CA ARG A 5 -6.24 16.82 11.08
C ARG A 5 -7.62 16.19 10.86
N GLN A 6 -8.70 16.97 10.92
CA GLN A 6 -10.03 16.45 10.65
C GLN A 6 -10.15 15.97 9.21
N ILE A 7 -9.61 16.73 8.25
CA ILE A 7 -9.59 16.33 6.83
C ILE A 7 -8.88 15.00 6.63
N GLN A 8 -7.73 14.79 7.30
CA GLN A 8 -6.98 13.54 7.22
C GLN A 8 -7.77 12.36 7.80
N GLU A 9 -8.41 12.52 8.97
CA GLU A 9 -9.20 11.45 9.59
C GLU A 9 -10.45 11.12 8.76
N ASP A 10 -11.12 12.14 8.19
CA ASP A 10 -12.27 11.95 7.29
C ASP A 10 -11.88 11.13 6.05
N GLU A 11 -10.71 11.40 5.48
CA GLU A 11 -10.19 10.63 4.34
C GLU A 11 -9.84 9.20 4.73
N LEU A 12 -9.19 8.99 5.88
CA LEU A 12 -8.87 7.64 6.37
C LEU A 12 -10.12 6.83 6.68
N GLU A 13 -11.17 7.46 7.20
CA GLU A 13 -12.48 6.84 7.40
C GLU A 13 -13.11 6.45 6.05
N ALA A 14 -13.06 7.33 5.06
CA ALA A 14 -13.54 7.02 3.71
C ALA A 14 -12.77 5.83 3.09
N VAL A 15 -11.44 5.78 3.25
CA VAL A 15 -10.60 4.67 2.79
C VAL A 15 -10.95 3.37 3.51
N ALA A 16 -11.13 3.41 4.83
CA ALA A 16 -11.53 2.25 5.62
C ALA A 16 -12.89 1.69 5.16
N ASN A 17 -13.85 2.58 4.87
CA ASN A 17 -15.16 2.20 4.35
C ASN A 17 -15.09 1.61 2.93
N CYS A 18 -14.15 2.06 2.10
CA CYS A 18 -13.98 1.55 0.74
C CYS A 18 -13.25 0.20 0.69
N LEU A 19 -12.23 -0.01 1.53
CA LEU A 19 -11.36 -1.20 1.49
C LEU A 19 -11.75 -2.27 2.51
N GLY A 20 -12.38 -1.87 3.62
CA GLY A 20 -12.59 -2.69 4.81
C GLY A 20 -11.64 -2.29 5.93
N GLU A 21 -12.18 -2.13 7.14
CA GLU A 21 -11.44 -1.67 8.33
C GLU A 21 -10.28 -2.59 8.70
N ASN A 22 -10.35 -3.88 8.37
CA ASN A 22 -9.31 -4.88 8.64
C ASN A 22 -8.06 -4.72 7.75
N LEU A 23 -8.17 -4.00 6.62
CA LEU A 23 -7.08 -3.80 5.68
C LEU A 23 -6.35 -2.47 5.91
N LEU A 24 -6.88 -1.58 6.76
CA LEU A 24 -6.27 -0.31 7.10
C LEU A 24 -5.80 -0.31 8.55
N THR A 25 -4.52 0.02 8.75
CA THR A 25 -3.98 0.36 10.07
C THR A 25 -3.61 1.83 10.11
N VAL A 26 -3.83 2.47 11.25
CA VAL A 26 -3.51 3.89 11.47
C VAL A 26 -2.85 4.04 12.84
N ASP A 27 -1.64 4.58 12.86
CA ASP A 27 -0.95 5.05 14.05
C ASP A 27 -1.23 6.55 14.24
N ARG A 28 -1.85 6.87 15.37
CA ARG A 28 -2.27 8.22 15.77
C ARG A 28 -1.44 8.79 16.92
N THR A 29 -0.40 8.10 17.36
CA THR A 29 0.36 8.46 18.57
C THR A 29 1.29 9.65 18.38
N GLY A 30 1.66 9.97 17.13
CA GLY A 30 2.53 11.08 16.78
C GLY A 30 1.81 12.30 16.20
N GLU A 31 2.59 13.34 15.90
CA GLU A 31 2.10 14.52 15.16
C GLU A 31 1.66 14.17 13.74
N LEU A 32 2.33 13.20 13.13
CA LEU A 32 2.03 12.70 11.79
C LEU A 32 1.08 11.51 11.89
N LEU A 33 0.10 11.44 10.99
CA LEU A 33 -0.67 10.23 10.76
C LEU A 33 0.12 9.30 9.86
N ARG A 34 0.30 8.05 10.28
CA ARG A 34 0.97 7.04 9.47
C ARG A 34 0.26 5.72 9.59
N GLY A 35 0.45 4.84 8.63
CA GLY A 35 -0.18 3.54 8.70
C GLY A 35 0.16 2.65 7.53
N ARG A 36 -0.60 1.56 7.42
CA ARG A 36 -0.45 0.57 6.35
C ARG A 36 -1.80 0.21 5.78
N ILE A 37 -1.85 0.08 4.47
CA ILE A 37 -2.94 -0.52 3.71
C ILE A 37 -2.45 -1.87 3.21
N THR A 38 -3.14 -2.94 3.60
CA THR A 38 -2.86 -4.30 3.14
C THR A 38 -3.65 -4.57 1.87
N VAL A 39 -2.96 -4.91 0.79
CA VAL A 39 -3.57 -5.37 -0.45
C VAL A 39 -3.22 -6.85 -0.61
N GLU A 40 -4.23 -7.71 -0.49
CA GLU A 40 -4.09 -9.15 -0.63
C GLU A 40 -4.94 -9.67 -1.78
N LEU A 41 -4.40 -10.68 -2.47
CA LEU A 41 -5.19 -11.48 -3.39
C LEU A 41 -5.68 -12.69 -2.63
N GLU A 42 -6.97 -13.00 -2.75
CA GLU A 42 -7.51 -14.22 -2.17
C GLU A 42 -6.75 -15.45 -2.73
N PRO A 43 -6.42 -16.44 -1.90
CA PRO A 43 -5.82 -17.67 -2.37
C PRO A 43 -6.69 -18.30 -3.45
N ASN A 44 -6.10 -18.57 -4.61
CA ASN A 44 -6.83 -19.17 -5.72
C ASN A 44 -6.52 -20.67 -5.77
N GLU A 45 -7.57 -21.49 -5.95
CA GLU A 45 -7.41 -22.92 -6.20
C GLU A 45 -6.62 -23.18 -7.48
N THR A 46 -6.74 -22.26 -8.45
CA THR A 46 -5.97 -22.29 -9.70
C THR A 46 -4.70 -21.44 -9.56
N PRO A 47 -3.50 -21.98 -9.85
CA PRO A 47 -2.25 -21.22 -9.82
C PRO A 47 -2.30 -20.04 -10.79
N ILE A 48 -1.81 -18.88 -10.36
CA ILE A 48 -1.53 -17.73 -11.22
C ILE A 48 -0.09 -17.80 -11.72
N THR A 49 0.12 -17.54 -13.02
CA THR A 49 1.46 -17.44 -13.62
C THR A 49 1.90 -15.97 -13.65
N LEU A 50 2.95 -15.66 -12.90
CA LEU A 50 3.61 -14.35 -12.94
C LEU A 50 4.71 -14.37 -13.99
N PHE A 51 4.79 -13.30 -14.77
CA PHE A 51 5.85 -13.11 -15.76
C PHE A 51 6.73 -11.93 -15.35
N VAL A 52 8.03 -12.15 -15.36
CA VAL A 52 9.03 -11.11 -15.06
C VAL A 52 9.98 -10.98 -16.24
N THR A 53 10.13 -9.77 -16.76
CA THR A 53 11.11 -9.47 -17.80
C THR A 53 12.39 -9.01 -17.13
N THR A 54 13.46 -9.78 -17.29
CA THR A 54 14.80 -9.46 -16.78
C THR A 54 15.75 -9.19 -17.94
N SER A 55 16.95 -8.67 -17.66
CA SER A 55 18.02 -8.54 -18.66
C SER A 55 18.44 -9.88 -19.29
N GLU A 56 18.20 -11.00 -18.59
CA GLU A 56 18.45 -12.37 -19.05
C GLU A 56 17.27 -12.97 -19.83
N GLY A 57 16.20 -12.19 -20.04
CA GLY A 57 14.99 -12.62 -20.74
C GLY A 57 13.75 -12.74 -19.84
N LYS A 58 12.69 -13.32 -20.42
CA LYS A 58 11.38 -13.49 -19.75
C LYS A 58 11.39 -14.75 -18.88
N LYS A 59 11.23 -14.57 -17.58
CA LYS A 59 11.07 -15.65 -16.59
C LYS A 59 9.60 -15.74 -16.18
N HIS A 60 9.17 -16.92 -15.72
CA HIS A 60 7.84 -17.12 -15.17
C HIS A 60 7.89 -17.93 -13.88
N PHE A 61 6.90 -17.71 -13.03
CA PHE A 61 6.72 -18.42 -11.77
C PHE A 61 5.23 -18.64 -11.54
N GLU A 62 4.85 -19.86 -11.15
CA GLU A 62 3.46 -20.20 -10.82
C GLU A 62 3.28 -20.25 -9.31
N THR A 63 2.19 -19.64 -8.83
CA THR A 63 1.84 -19.67 -7.42
C THR A 63 0.34 -19.63 -7.21
N ASN A 64 -0.13 -20.26 -6.15
CA ASN A 64 -1.54 -20.22 -5.73
C ASN A 64 -1.82 -19.05 -4.77
N TYR A 65 -0.76 -18.42 -4.26
CA TYR A 65 -0.85 -17.32 -3.33
C TYR A 65 0.29 -16.32 -3.53
N LEU A 66 0.01 -15.05 -3.30
CA LEU A 66 1.02 -14.01 -3.19
C LEU A 66 0.94 -13.44 -1.78
N SER A 67 2.09 -13.26 -1.12
CA SER A 67 2.10 -12.53 0.15
C SER A 67 1.50 -11.14 -0.06
N PRO A 68 0.72 -10.59 0.88
CA PRO A 68 0.13 -9.28 0.71
C PRO A 68 1.16 -8.19 0.41
N VAL A 69 0.74 -7.20 -0.38
CA VAL A 69 1.49 -5.96 -0.59
C VAL A 69 1.07 -4.98 0.49
N GLN A 70 2.04 -4.37 1.14
CA GLN A 70 1.83 -3.37 2.18
C GLN A 70 2.13 -1.99 1.60
N LEU A 71 1.09 -1.17 1.42
CA LEU A 71 1.24 0.25 1.09
C LEU A 71 1.37 1.02 2.40
N ILE A 72 2.56 1.54 2.66
CA ILE A 72 2.86 2.35 3.83
C ILE A 72 2.59 3.80 3.46
N TYR A 73 1.87 4.52 4.30
CA TYR A 73 1.60 5.94 4.09
C TYR A 73 1.98 6.78 5.30
N GLN A 74 2.32 8.04 5.03
CA GLN A 74 2.54 9.06 6.05
C GLN A 74 1.93 10.39 5.59
N LEU A 75 0.96 10.88 6.34
CA LEU A 75 0.29 12.16 6.12
C LEU A 75 0.96 13.23 6.98
N PRO A 76 1.56 14.28 6.36
CA PRO A 76 2.09 15.42 7.10
C PRO A 76 0.97 16.20 7.79
N VAL A 77 1.32 16.95 8.85
CA VAL A 77 0.36 17.81 9.58
C VAL A 77 -0.37 18.78 8.66
N ASP A 78 0.32 19.24 7.62
CA ASP A 78 -0.20 20.20 6.64
C ASP A 78 -0.92 19.53 5.45
N TYR A 79 -1.07 18.20 5.43
CA TYR A 79 -1.84 17.52 4.38
C TYR A 79 -3.29 18.03 4.37
N PRO A 80 -3.89 18.33 3.20
CA PRO A 80 -3.41 18.02 1.85
C PRO A 80 -2.52 19.09 1.19
N MET A 81 -2.15 20.17 1.89
CA MET A 81 -1.27 21.22 1.32
C MET A 81 0.15 20.70 1.05
N LYS A 82 0.62 19.75 1.85
CA LYS A 82 1.82 18.95 1.56
C LYS A 82 1.40 17.53 1.19
N SER A 83 2.04 16.99 0.17
CA SER A 83 1.80 15.63 -0.30
C SER A 83 2.09 14.59 0.77
N ALA A 84 1.28 13.53 0.79
CA ALA A 84 1.56 12.33 1.54
C ALA A 84 2.82 11.64 1.00
N GLN A 85 3.52 10.93 1.88
CA GLN A 85 4.62 10.04 1.51
C GLN A 85 4.11 8.60 1.47
N PHE A 86 4.55 7.84 0.47
CA PHE A 86 4.16 6.45 0.28
C PHE A 86 5.39 5.58 0.08
N ASP A 87 5.30 4.35 0.58
CA ASP A 87 6.27 3.29 0.34
C ASP A 87 5.56 1.95 0.17
N ILE A 88 6.22 0.98 -0.48
CA ILE A 88 5.66 -0.35 -0.75
C ILE A 88 6.58 -1.41 -0.17
N GLU A 89 6.05 -2.19 0.77
CA GLU A 89 6.69 -3.38 1.29
C GLU A 89 6.02 -4.63 0.72
N CYS A 90 6.81 -5.51 0.10
CA CYS A 90 6.33 -6.75 -0.49
C CYS A 90 7.47 -7.76 -0.61
N SER A 91 7.22 -9.02 -0.21
CA SER A 91 8.27 -10.05 -0.19
C SER A 91 8.67 -10.56 -1.59
N TRP A 92 7.76 -10.48 -2.55
CA TRP A 92 7.95 -11.01 -3.90
C TRP A 92 8.28 -9.94 -4.95
N LEU A 93 8.13 -8.65 -4.61
CA LEU A 93 8.63 -7.55 -5.44
C LEU A 93 10.06 -7.21 -5.02
N SER A 94 11.03 -7.38 -5.92
CA SER A 94 12.39 -6.89 -5.65
C SER A 94 12.40 -5.36 -5.64
N SER A 95 13.24 -4.75 -4.79
CA SER A 95 13.35 -3.29 -4.61
C SER A 95 13.59 -2.50 -5.90
N GLN A 96 14.09 -3.14 -6.95
CA GLN A 96 14.31 -2.54 -8.27
C GLN A 96 13.01 -2.23 -9.03
N TRP A 97 11.89 -2.88 -8.71
CA TRP A 97 10.58 -2.62 -9.33
C TRP A 97 9.78 -1.53 -8.62
N VAL A 98 10.01 -1.35 -7.31
CA VAL A 98 9.31 -0.36 -6.48
C VAL A 98 9.74 1.08 -6.82
N ARG A 99 10.95 1.28 -7.37
CA ARG A 99 11.53 2.59 -7.67
C ARG A 99 11.00 3.31 -8.93
N ASN A 100 10.03 2.73 -9.64
CA ASN A 100 9.50 3.32 -10.88
C ASN A 100 8.19 4.11 -10.67
N PHE A 101 7.85 4.47 -9.43
CA PHE A 101 6.71 5.31 -9.09
C PHE A 101 7.11 6.76 -8.74
N ASP A 102 8.14 7.29 -9.42
CA ASP A 102 8.48 8.73 -9.41
C ASP A 102 7.82 9.46 -10.60
#